data_AF-A0A381WWS1-F1
#
_entry.id   AF-A0A381WWS1-F1
#
_cell.length_a   1.000
_cell.length_b   1.000
_cell.length_c   1.000
_cell.angle_alpha   90.00
_cell.angle_beta   90.00
_cell.angle_gamma   90.00
#
_symmetry.space_group_name_H-M   'P 1'
#
loop_
_entity.id
_entity.type
_entity.pdbx_description
1 polymer ?
#
loop_
_entity_poly.entity_id
_entity_poly.type
_entity_poly.pdbx_seq_one_letter_code
_entity_poly.pdbx_strand_id
1 'polypeptide(L)'
;SKKELEKIAEFNDKAEKIAELFWPGPITLILKVKDENIRKSLGLGKKIAVRVPNNQCVLSLLKECKLLVATSANISGTTSLTDPNDCKRDLNGYDLLLDGGILSDDGESTIVEIDRNKLRIVRSGSVSEEELKKLF
;
A
#
# COMPACT_ATOMS: atom_id res chain seq x y z
N SER A 1 -4.42 9.29 4.09
CA SER A 1 -3.30 9.70 4.98
C SER A 1 -3.20 8.71 6.15
N LYS A 2 -2.14 8.75 6.97
CA LYS A 2 -2.03 7.90 8.20
C LYS A 2 -3.29 8.02 9.07
N LYS A 3 -3.78 9.24 9.28
CA LYS A 3 -4.99 9.54 10.04
C LYS A 3 -6.26 8.83 9.54
N GLU A 4 -6.41 8.63 8.23
CA GLU A 4 -7.53 7.85 7.69
C GLU A 4 -7.34 6.35 7.93
N LEU A 5 -6.10 5.87 7.88
CA LEU A 5 -5.77 4.46 8.12
C LEU A 5 -5.93 4.05 9.60
N GLU A 6 -5.66 4.95 10.55
CA GLU A 6 -5.86 4.73 12.00
C GLU A 6 -7.33 4.49 12.38
N LYS A 7 -8.27 4.89 11.52
CA LYS A 7 -9.70 4.60 11.71
C LYS A 7 -10.01 3.13 11.43
N ILE A 8 -9.24 2.48 10.56
CA ILE A 8 -9.56 1.15 9.99
C ILE A 8 -8.57 0.05 10.42
N ALA A 9 -7.40 0.42 10.92
CA ALA A 9 -6.34 -0.50 11.34
C ALA A 9 -5.76 -0.09 12.70
N GLU A 10 -5.32 -1.07 13.47
CA GLU A 10 -4.65 -0.87 14.76
C GLU A 10 -3.15 -0.62 14.54
N PHE A 11 -2.67 0.55 14.98
CA PHE A 11 -1.25 0.92 15.00
C PHE A 11 -0.70 0.69 16.41
N ASN A 12 0.47 0.06 16.49
CA ASN A 12 1.28 -0.01 17.71
C ASN A 12 2.57 0.81 17.50
N ASP A 13 3.38 0.93 18.55
CA ASP A 13 4.61 1.75 18.54
C ASP A 13 5.53 1.46 17.34
N LYS A 14 5.67 0.20 16.93
CA LYS A 14 6.49 -0.17 15.75
C LYS A 14 5.84 0.27 14.45
N ALA A 15 4.53 0.05 14.30
CA ALA A 15 3.78 0.48 13.13
C ALA A 15 3.79 2.00 12.99
N GLU A 16 3.67 2.72 14.10
CA GLU A 16 3.76 4.18 14.14
C GLU A 16 5.14 4.67 13.72
N LYS A 17 6.21 4.12 14.31
CA LYS A 17 7.59 4.49 13.96
C LYS A 17 7.94 4.23 12.50
N ILE A 18 7.50 3.10 11.95
CA ILE A 18 7.69 2.77 10.53
C ILE A 18 6.90 3.73 9.64
N ALA A 19 5.62 3.96 9.97
CA ALA A 19 4.78 4.89 9.21
C ALA A 19 5.36 6.31 9.21
N GLU A 20 5.86 6.80 10.33
CA GLU A 20 6.42 8.16 10.42
C GLU A 20 7.66 8.38 9.56
N LEU A 21 8.49 7.34 9.42
CA LEU A 21 9.74 7.45 8.67
C LEU A 21 9.59 7.15 7.18
N PHE A 22 8.69 6.22 6.83
CA PHE A 22 8.59 5.72 5.46
C PHE A 22 7.28 6.09 4.75
N TRP A 23 6.34 6.77 5.41
CA TRP A 23 5.15 7.32 4.76
C TRP A 23 5.19 8.85 4.64
N PRO A 24 4.77 9.41 3.49
CA PRO A 24 4.38 8.72 2.25
C PRO A 24 5.57 8.01 1.60
N GLY A 25 5.39 6.78 1.11
CA GLY A 25 6.52 6.04 0.55
C GLY A 25 6.26 4.56 0.27
N PRO A 26 7.32 3.78 -0.01
CA PRO A 26 7.24 2.44 -0.56
C PRO A 26 7.17 1.33 0.51
N ILE A 27 6.46 1.56 1.61
CA ILE A 27 6.21 0.52 2.61
C ILE A 27 4.71 0.26 2.79
N THR A 28 4.35 -1.00 2.94
CA THR A 28 2.99 -1.46 3.23
C THR A 28 3.01 -2.19 4.57
N LEU A 29 2.11 -1.80 5.46
CA LEU A 29 1.95 -2.41 6.78
C LEU A 29 0.75 -3.36 6.77
N ILE A 30 0.96 -4.62 7.12
CA ILE A 30 -0.10 -5.57 7.46
C ILE A 30 -0.38 -5.45 8.95
N LEU A 31 -1.57 -4.93 9.27
CA LEU A 31 -2.01 -4.60 10.62
C LEU A 31 -3.32 -5.30 10.95
N LYS A 32 -3.68 -5.38 12.22
CA LYS A 32 -4.99 -5.87 12.64
C LYS A 32 -6.07 -4.87 12.21
N VAL A 33 -7.14 -5.39 11.60
CA VAL A 33 -8.28 -4.56 11.18
C VAL A 33 -9.09 -4.16 12.41
N LYS A 34 -9.46 -2.88 12.47
CA LYS A 34 -10.24 -2.25 13.55
C LYS A 34 -11.71 -2.05 13.15
N ASP A 35 -11.95 -1.74 11.88
CA ASP A 35 -13.28 -1.50 11.34
C ASP A 35 -13.92 -2.81 10.85
N GLU A 36 -14.92 -3.29 11.58
CA GLU A 36 -15.65 -4.52 11.26
C GLU A 36 -16.50 -4.41 9.99
N ASN A 37 -16.96 -3.22 9.61
CA ASN A 37 -17.71 -3.02 8.37
C ASN A 37 -16.78 -3.17 7.17
N ILE A 38 -15.59 -2.56 7.23
CA ILE A 38 -14.55 -2.76 6.21
C ILE A 38 -14.13 -4.23 6.15
N ARG A 39 -13.89 -4.86 7.32
CA ARG A 39 -13.54 -6.28 7.38
C ARG A 39 -14.54 -7.15 6.64
N LYS A 40 -15.83 -6.96 6.90
CA LYS A 40 -16.91 -7.72 6.25
C LYS A 40 -17.06 -7.38 4.77
N SER A 41 -17.09 -6.09 4.43
CA SER A 41 -17.32 -5.62 3.06
C SER A 41 -16.22 -6.07 2.08
N LEU A 42 -14.98 -6.18 2.57
CA LEU A 42 -13.83 -6.62 1.77
C LEU A 42 -13.52 -8.11 1.93
N GLY A 43 -14.33 -8.87 2.68
CA GLY A 43 -14.11 -10.29 2.93
C GLY A 43 -12.77 -10.60 3.61
N LEU A 44 -12.28 -9.68 4.45
CA LEU A 44 -10.97 -9.78 5.07
C LEU A 44 -10.97 -10.74 6.25
N GLY A 45 -9.80 -11.33 6.51
CA GLY A 45 -9.49 -11.97 7.78
C GLY A 45 -9.35 -10.94 8.91
N LYS A 46 -8.51 -11.22 9.91
CA LYS A 46 -8.28 -10.30 11.04
C LYS A 46 -7.31 -9.16 10.71
N LYS A 47 -6.73 -9.14 9.51
CA LYS A 47 -5.67 -8.20 9.13
C LYS A 47 -5.96 -7.52 7.80
N ILE A 48 -5.40 -6.33 7.63
CA ILE A 48 -5.49 -5.49 6.43
C ILE A 48 -4.10 -4.94 6.09
N ALA A 49 -3.76 -4.93 4.80
CA ALA A 49 -2.55 -4.30 4.29
C ALA A 49 -2.86 -2.84 3.92
N VAL A 50 -2.12 -1.89 4.49
CA VAL A 50 -2.34 -0.45 4.29
C VAL A 50 -1.05 0.27 3.95
N ARG A 51 -1.16 1.35 3.16
CA ARG A 51 -0.04 2.18 2.71
C ARG A 51 -0.49 3.61 2.48
N VAL A 52 0.39 4.57 2.73
CA VAL A 52 0.28 5.93 2.19
C VAL A 52 1.30 6.07 1.05
N PRO A 53 0.86 6.10 -0.23
CA PRO A 53 1.78 6.12 -1.36
C PRO A 53 2.42 7.51 -1.54
N ASN A 54 3.68 7.55 -1.99
CA ASN A 54 4.35 8.77 -2.41
C ASN A 54 4.16 9.02 -3.91
N ASN A 55 2.93 9.26 -4.34
CA ASN A 55 2.61 9.61 -5.73
C ASN A 55 1.57 10.72 -5.74
N GLN A 56 1.88 11.87 -6.32
CA GLN A 56 1.03 13.07 -6.28
C GLN A 56 -0.33 12.86 -6.97
N CYS A 57 -0.36 12.09 -8.06
CA CYS A 57 -1.58 11.76 -8.77
C CYS A 57 -2.52 10.93 -7.89
N VAL A 58 -2.01 9.86 -7.28
CA VAL A 58 -2.77 9.00 -6.35
C VAL A 58 -3.17 9.76 -5.09
N LEU A 59 -2.28 10.58 -4.53
CA LEU A 59 -2.60 11.40 -3.35
C LEU A 59 -3.70 12.42 -3.62
N SER A 60 -3.77 12.96 -4.84
CA SER A 60 -4.84 13.88 -5.25
C SER A 60 -6.18 13.14 -5.33
N LEU A 61 -6.22 11.94 -5.90
CA LEU A 61 -7.42 11.09 -5.90
C LEU A 61 -7.86 10.73 -4.46
N LEU A 62 -6.91 10.37 -3.59
CA LEU A 62 -7.18 10.03 -2.19
C LEU A 62 -7.72 11.21 -1.36
N LYS A 63 -7.54 12.47 -1.79
CA LYS A 63 -8.19 13.62 -1.13
C LYS A 63 -9.71 13.56 -1.28
N GLU A 64 -10.20 13.04 -2.41
CA GLU A 64 -11.62 12.94 -2.73
C GLU A 64 -12.25 11.68 -2.11
N CYS A 65 -11.63 10.51 -2.27
CA CYS A 65 -12.22 9.24 -1.83
C CYS A 65 -11.78 8.75 -0.43
N LYS A 66 -10.75 9.37 0.17
CA LYS A 66 -10.11 9.03 1.47
C LYS A 66 -9.39 7.68 1.52
N LEU A 67 -10.03 6.62 1.04
CA LEU A 67 -9.51 5.25 1.01
C LEU A 67 -9.71 4.67 -0.39
N LEU A 68 -8.70 3.96 -0.87
CA LEU A 68 -8.74 3.25 -2.14
C LEU A 68 -8.18 1.84 -1.92
N VAL A 69 -8.93 0.84 -2.36
CA VAL A 69 -8.43 -0.54 -2.46
C VAL A 69 -7.84 -0.70 -3.85
N ALA A 70 -6.59 -1.13 -3.93
CA ALA A 70 -5.89 -1.29 -5.20
C ALA A 70 -4.95 -2.50 -5.15
N THR A 71 -4.77 -3.11 -6.31
CA THR A 71 -3.69 -4.06 -6.61
C THR A 71 -2.79 -3.45 -7.68
N SER A 72 -1.71 -4.14 -8.07
CA SER A 72 -0.94 -3.77 -9.25
C SER A 72 -1.82 -3.75 -10.50
N ALA A 73 -1.52 -2.83 -11.42
CA ALA A 73 -2.20 -2.72 -12.71
C ALA A 73 -1.56 -3.70 -13.71
N ASN A 74 -2.13 -4.90 -13.79
CA ASN A 74 -1.66 -5.96 -14.68
C ASN A 74 -2.76 -6.98 -14.92
N ILE A 75 -2.60 -7.76 -15.99
CA ILE A 75 -3.32 -9.03 -16.12
C ILE A 75 -2.75 -9.98 -15.06
N SER A 76 -3.63 -10.69 -14.35
CA SER A 76 -3.19 -11.59 -13.28
C SER A 76 -2.12 -12.58 -13.77
N GLY A 77 -0.97 -12.59 -13.10
CA GLY A 77 0.19 -13.42 -13.46
C GLY A 77 1.22 -12.76 -14.39
N THR A 78 0.97 -11.55 -14.89
CA THR A 78 1.94 -10.77 -15.68
C THR A 78 2.65 -9.72 -14.83
N THR A 79 3.73 -9.15 -15.36
CA THR A 79 4.43 -8.02 -14.76
C THR A 79 3.52 -6.81 -14.62
N SER A 80 3.71 -6.05 -13.54
CA SER A 80 3.07 -4.76 -13.31
C SER A 80 3.40 -3.76 -14.42
N LEU A 81 2.38 -3.08 -14.95
CA LEU A 81 2.57 -2.05 -15.97
C LEU A 81 2.92 -0.70 -15.29
N THR A 82 3.91 -0.01 -15.85
CA THR A 82 4.41 1.29 -15.35
C THR A 82 4.24 2.42 -16.35
N ASP A 83 4.01 2.11 -17.63
CA ASP A 83 3.68 3.07 -18.68
C ASP A 83 2.15 3.11 -18.92
N PRO A 84 1.50 4.27 -18.81
CA PRO A 84 0.08 4.44 -19.14
C PRO A 84 -0.30 3.97 -20.56
N ASN A 85 0.61 4.04 -21.54
CA ASN A 85 0.38 3.55 -22.90
C ASN A 85 0.30 2.03 -22.95
N ASP A 86 1.12 1.34 -22.14
CA ASP A 86 1.03 -0.11 -21.99
C ASP A 86 -0.29 -0.50 -21.31
N CYS A 87 -0.71 0.25 -20.28
CA CYS A 87 -2.03 0.09 -19.66
C CYS A 87 -3.17 0.23 -20.68
N LYS A 88 -3.13 1.24 -21.56
CA LYS A 88 -4.14 1.45 -22.61
C LYS A 88 -4.19 0.31 -23.62
N ARG A 89 -3.05 -0.29 -23.93
CA ARG A 89 -2.92 -1.36 -24.93
C ARG A 89 -3.30 -2.72 -24.36
N ASP A 90 -2.85 -3.02 -23.14
CA ASP A 90 -2.85 -4.38 -22.61
C ASP A 90 -3.98 -4.62 -21.58
N LEU A 91 -4.45 -3.58 -20.89
CA LEU A 91 -5.60 -3.68 -19.98
C LEU A 91 -6.91 -3.35 -20.71
N ASN A 92 -7.97 -4.05 -20.33
CA ASN A 92 -9.31 -3.88 -20.89
C ASN A 92 -10.35 -3.94 -19.76
N GLY A 93 -11.55 -3.40 -20.01
CA GLY A 93 -12.68 -3.50 -19.06
C GLY A 93 -12.61 -2.59 -17.83
N TYR A 94 -11.75 -1.56 -17.86
CA TYR A 94 -11.76 -0.49 -16.86
C TYR A 94 -12.70 0.64 -17.30
N ASP A 95 -13.37 1.29 -16.34
CA ASP A 95 -14.23 2.45 -16.63
C ASP A 95 -13.42 3.72 -16.92
N LEU A 96 -12.30 3.89 -16.21
CA LEU A 96 -11.45 5.08 -16.27
C LEU A 96 -9.98 4.69 -16.10
N LEU A 97 -9.11 5.36 -16.86
CA LEU A 97 -7.66 5.33 -16.67
C LEU A 97 -7.17 6.71 -16.25
N LEU A 98 -6.53 6.79 -15.09
CA LEU A 98 -5.90 8.01 -14.61
C LEU A 98 -4.43 8.02 -15.03
N ASP A 99 -4.11 8.80 -16.06
CA ASP A 99 -2.76 8.92 -16.60
C ASP A 99 -1.92 9.89 -15.74
N GLY A 100 -1.02 9.32 -14.93
CA GLY A 100 -0.07 10.05 -14.08
C GLY A 100 1.35 10.13 -14.65
N GLY A 101 1.54 9.74 -15.92
CA GLY A 101 2.86 9.56 -16.53
C GLY A 101 3.50 8.21 -16.18
N ILE A 102 4.73 8.01 -16.69
CA ILE A 102 5.52 6.79 -16.47
C ILE A 102 5.97 6.72 -15.01
N LEU A 103 5.71 5.58 -14.36
CA LEU A 103 6.21 5.33 -13.00
C LEU A 103 7.71 4.99 -13.05
N SER A 104 8.48 5.57 -12.13
CA SER A 104 9.88 5.19 -11.89
C SER A 104 9.95 3.74 -11.43
N ASP A 105 10.97 3.01 -11.89
CA ASP A 105 11.21 1.61 -11.53
C ASP A 105 11.86 1.46 -10.15
N ASP A 106 11.37 2.21 -9.15
CA ASP A 106 11.87 2.21 -7.77
C ASP A 106 11.54 0.89 -7.03
N GLY A 107 11.12 -0.14 -7.76
CA GLY A 107 10.73 -1.44 -7.25
C GLY A 107 9.36 -1.46 -6.56
N GLU A 108 8.92 -2.67 -6.23
CA GLU A 108 7.68 -2.86 -5.49
C GLU A 108 7.83 -2.43 -4.02
N SER A 109 6.72 -2.04 -3.39
CA SER A 109 6.75 -1.70 -1.96
C SER A 109 7.15 -2.90 -1.10
N THR A 110 7.99 -2.66 -0.09
CA THR A 110 8.26 -3.62 0.98
C THR A 110 6.99 -3.84 1.79
N ILE A 111 6.63 -5.11 2.03
CA ILE A 111 5.46 -5.47 2.83
C ILE A 111 5.95 -6.04 4.15
N VAL A 112 5.54 -5.41 5.25
CA VAL A 112 5.86 -5.86 6.61
C VAL A 112 4.59 -6.14 7.38
N GLU A 113 4.57 -7.24 8.09
CA GLU A 113 3.53 -7.58 9.03
C GLU A 113 4.01 -7.33 10.45
N ILE A 114 3.14 -6.69 11.24
CA ILE A 114 3.41 -6.41 12.63
C ILE A 114 2.35 -7.12 13.47
N ASP A 115 2.78 -8.07 14.29
CA ASP A 115 1.90 -8.84 15.17
C ASP A 115 2.55 -9.02 16.54
N ARG A 116 1.85 -8.66 17.62
CA ARG A 116 2.35 -8.72 19.00
C ARG A 116 3.79 -8.19 19.14
N ASN A 117 4.06 -7.03 18.53
CA ASN A 117 5.37 -6.36 18.54
C ASN A 117 6.51 -7.10 17.80
N LYS A 118 6.21 -8.17 17.05
CA LYS A 118 7.16 -8.84 16.14
C LYS A 118 6.96 -8.29 14.73
N LEU A 119 8.07 -7.92 14.10
CA LEU A 119 8.12 -7.49 12.71
C LEU A 119 8.49 -8.68 11.85
N ARG A 120 7.71 -8.94 10.80
CA ARG A 120 7.97 -9.96 9.79
C ARG A 120 7.94 -9.31 8.42
N ILE A 121 9.03 -9.44 7.66
CA ILE A 121 9.03 -9.03 6.25
C ILE A 121 8.31 -10.11 5.45
N VAL A 122 7.18 -9.73 4.84
CA VAL A 122 6.36 -10.63 4.01
C VAL A 122 6.79 -10.55 2.55
N ARG A 123 7.22 -9.38 2.09
CA ARG A 123 7.82 -9.18 0.77
C ARG A 123 8.93 -8.13 0.85
N SER A 124 10.11 -8.47 0.37
CA SER A 124 11.20 -7.51 0.18
C SER A 124 10.89 -6.58 -0.98
N GLY A 125 11.24 -5.30 -0.85
CA GLY A 125 10.97 -4.26 -1.84
C GLY A 125 11.93 -3.08 -1.66
N SER A 126 11.48 -1.86 -1.99
CA SER A 126 12.33 -0.67 -1.99
C SER A 126 12.92 -0.28 -0.63
N VAL A 127 12.29 -0.67 0.48
CA VAL A 127 12.85 -0.48 1.84
C VAL A 127 13.54 -1.76 2.27
N SER A 128 14.84 -1.67 2.57
CA SER A 128 15.65 -2.84 2.92
C SER A 128 15.36 -3.36 4.33
N GLU A 129 15.65 -4.63 4.56
CA GLU A 129 15.59 -5.24 5.89
C GLU A 129 16.55 -4.55 6.88
N GLU A 130 17.71 -4.11 6.40
CA GLU A 130 18.70 -3.41 7.21
C GLU A 130 18.20 -2.06 7.72
N GLU A 131 17.53 -1.29 6.86
CA GLU A 131 16.89 -0.04 7.25
C GLU A 131 15.80 -0.26 8.30
N LEU A 132 15.00 -1.32 8.16
CA LEU A 132 13.96 -1.67 9.12
C LEU A 132 14.53 -2.13 10.47
N LYS A 133 15.60 -2.92 10.45
CA LYS A 133 16.28 -3.38 11.67
C LYS A 133 16.92 -2.24 12.45
N LYS A 134 17.43 -1.18 11.78
CA LYS A 134 17.98 -0.01 12.47
C LYS A 134 16.96 0.75 13.32
N LEU A 135 15.67 0.49 13.16
CA LEU A 135 14.61 1.12 13.95
C LEU A 135 14.39 0.46 15.32
N PHE A 136 14.83 -0.78 15.54
CA PHE A 136 14.47 -1.57 16.74
C PHE A 136 15.61 -2.40 17.30
#